data_AF-A0A180FFQ4-F1
#
_entry.id   AF-A0A180FFQ4-F1
#
_cell.length_a   1.000
_cell.length_b   1.000
_cell.length_c   1.000
_cell.angle_alpha   90.00
_cell.angle_beta   90.00
_cell.angle_gamma   90.00
#
_symmetry.space_group_name_H-M   'P 1'
#
loop_
_entity.id
_entity.type
_entity.pdbx_description
1 polymer ?
#
loop_
_entity_poly.entity_id
_entity_poly.type
_entity_poly.pdbx_seq_one_letter_code
_entity_poly.pdbx_strand_id
1 'polypeptide(L)'
;MRNISNNFDTFAAQFQSMKKLKVNVCKAGKGVSANLPEVPGYVIARSSVGQLKKELRAGLTFHIEGLYEEEREDWMKEDFEFEYEPFTPNRVSNPVRGELCLRNNITTNKYK
;
A
#
# COMPACT_ATOMS: atom_id res chain seq x y z
N MET A 1 19.62 -10.16 -51.73
CA MET A 1 18.87 -10.65 -50.56
C MET A 1 19.88 -11.09 -49.51
N ARG A 2 20.07 -10.33 -48.43
CA ARG A 2 20.86 -10.76 -47.26
C ARG A 2 20.11 -10.37 -46.00
N ASN A 3 19.95 -11.37 -45.14
CA ASN A 3 19.16 -11.40 -43.91
C ASN A 3 19.47 -10.22 -42.97
N ILE A 4 18.44 -9.48 -42.64
CA ILE A 4 18.39 -8.63 -41.45
C ILE A 4 18.00 -9.58 -40.31
N SER A 5 19.00 -10.10 -39.60
CA SER A 5 18.77 -10.91 -38.39
C SER A 5 18.12 -10.02 -37.33
N ASN A 6 16.95 -10.44 -36.87
CA ASN A 6 16.15 -9.79 -35.85
C ASN A 6 16.95 -9.55 -34.57
N ASN A 7 17.33 -8.30 -34.31
CA ASN A 7 17.81 -7.84 -32.99
C ASN A 7 16.66 -7.18 -32.21
N PHE A 8 15.47 -7.80 -32.19
CA PHE A 8 14.31 -7.27 -31.48
C PHE A 8 14.04 -7.97 -30.14
N ASP A 9 14.81 -9.00 -29.78
CA ASP A 9 14.59 -9.78 -28.55
C ASP A 9 15.36 -9.25 -27.32
N THR A 10 16.22 -8.22 -27.48
CA THR A 10 17.03 -7.70 -26.36
C THR A 10 16.32 -6.61 -25.53
N PHE A 11 15.19 -6.07 -25.98
CA PHE A 11 14.48 -4.99 -25.26
C PHE A 11 13.38 -5.49 -24.31
N ALA A 12 12.99 -6.76 -24.42
CA ALA A 12 11.89 -7.33 -23.62
C ALA A 12 12.33 -7.94 -22.28
N ALA A 13 13.64 -8.06 -22.03
CA ALA A 13 14.18 -8.71 -20.83
C ALA A 13 14.61 -7.73 -19.71
N GLN A 14 14.07 -6.51 -19.69
CA GLN A 14 14.36 -5.50 -18.65
C GLN A 14 13.13 -5.06 -17.84
N PHE A 15 12.01 -5.78 -17.92
CA PHE A 15 11.02 -5.71 -16.85
C PHE A 15 11.42 -6.73 -15.79
N GLN A 16 12.40 -6.36 -14.95
CA GLN A 16 12.44 -6.95 -13.61
C GLN A 16 11.02 -6.84 -13.06
N SER A 17 10.46 -7.97 -12.67
CA SER A 17 9.11 -8.03 -12.12
C SER A 17 9.07 -7.10 -10.92
N MET A 18 8.44 -5.93 -11.06
CA MET A 18 8.35 -4.98 -9.95
C MET A 18 7.56 -5.65 -8.83
N LYS A 19 8.09 -5.58 -7.61
CA LYS A 19 7.44 -6.11 -6.42
C LYS A 19 6.16 -5.32 -6.17
N LYS A 20 5.00 -5.93 -6.40
CA LYS A 20 3.70 -5.27 -6.17
C LYS A 20 3.30 -5.39 -4.71
N LEU A 21 3.28 -4.26 -4.01
CA LEU A 21 2.89 -4.15 -2.61
C LEU A 21 1.40 -3.81 -2.51
N LYS A 22 0.64 -4.66 -1.84
CA LYS A 22 -0.78 -4.42 -1.59
C LYS A 22 -0.97 -3.34 -0.53
N VAL A 23 -1.77 -2.34 -0.86
CA VAL A 23 -2.11 -1.23 0.02
C VAL A 23 -3.58 -1.34 0.44
N ASN A 24 -3.82 -1.72 1.69
CA ASN A 24 -5.16 -1.75 2.25
C ASN A 24 -5.51 -0.39 2.82
N VAL A 25 -6.42 0.32 2.15
CA VAL A 25 -6.88 1.64 2.60
C VAL A 25 -8.14 1.49 3.45
N CYS A 26 -8.06 1.91 4.71
CA CYS A 26 -9.17 1.90 5.67
C CYS A 26 -9.60 3.33 6.00
N LYS A 27 -10.91 3.57 6.09
CA LYS A 27 -11.44 4.86 6.56
C LYS A 27 -11.24 4.96 8.07
N ALA A 28 -10.55 6.00 8.53
CA ALA A 28 -10.23 6.23 9.93
C ALA A 28 -10.84 7.56 10.38
N GLY A 29 -12.06 7.52 10.92
CA GLY A 29 -12.78 8.72 11.38
C GLY A 29 -12.96 9.78 10.27
N LYS A 30 -12.29 10.92 10.43
CA LYS A 30 -12.28 12.04 9.46
C LYS A 30 -11.24 11.89 8.34
N GLY A 31 -10.40 10.86 8.37
CA GLY A 31 -9.33 10.65 7.40
C GLY A 31 -9.29 9.22 6.86
N VAL A 32 -8.13 8.87 6.31
CA VAL A 32 -7.82 7.55 5.76
C VAL A 32 -6.51 7.04 6.35
N SER A 33 -6.44 5.73 6.54
CA SER A 33 -5.26 5.00 6.96
C SER A 33 -4.93 3.95 5.91
N ALA A 34 -3.66 3.61 5.76
CA ALA A 34 -3.24 2.46 4.99
C ALA A 34 -2.25 1.60 5.76
N ASN A 35 -2.36 0.29 5.54
CA ASN A 35 -1.35 -0.68 5.91
C ASN A 35 -0.90 -1.47 4.68
N LEU A 36 0.32 -1.99 4.74
CA LEU A 36 0.88 -2.92 3.78
C LEU A 36 1.01 -4.28 4.47
N PRO A 37 0.22 -5.31 4.11
CA PRO A 37 0.32 -6.64 4.73
C PRO A 37 1.71 -7.26 4.60
N GLU A 38 2.44 -6.89 3.56
CA GLU A 38 3.78 -7.36 3.24
C GLU A 38 4.87 -6.63 4.04
N VAL A 39 4.54 -5.50 4.66
CA VAL A 39 5.46 -4.70 5.49
C VAL A 39 4.90 -4.67 6.92
N PRO A 40 5.24 -5.66 7.77
CA PRO A 40 4.68 -5.75 9.12
C PRO A 40 5.06 -4.50 9.93
N GLY A 41 4.07 -3.94 10.63
CA GLY A 41 4.26 -2.75 11.48
C GLY A 41 4.20 -1.40 10.73
N TYR A 42 4.18 -1.39 9.41
CA TYR A 42 4.04 -0.15 8.64
C TYR A 42 2.57 0.28 8.50
N VAL A 43 2.23 1.41 9.12
CA VAL A 43 0.91 2.04 9.03
C VAL A 43 1.07 3.54 8.83
N ILE A 44 0.35 4.10 7.86
CA ILE A 44 0.33 5.55 7.60
C ILE A 44 -1.11 6.08 7.62
N ALA A 45 -1.32 7.23 8.25
CA ALA A 45 -2.63 7.90 8.31
C ALA A 45 -2.54 9.32 7.76
N ARG A 46 -3.51 9.69 6.91
CA ARG A 46 -3.61 11.00 6.24
C ARG A 46 -5.04 11.49 6.15
N SER A 47 -5.22 12.78 5.86
CA SER A 47 -6.55 13.39 5.80
C SER A 47 -7.37 12.95 4.58
N SER A 48 -6.71 12.54 3.49
CA SER A 48 -7.37 12.14 2.24
C SER A 48 -6.57 11.07 1.49
N VAL A 49 -7.24 10.31 0.62
CA VAL A 49 -6.59 9.30 -0.25
C VAL A 49 -5.55 9.96 -1.16
N GLY A 50 -5.78 11.19 -1.61
CA GLY A 50 -4.82 11.92 -2.45
C GLY A 50 -3.50 12.22 -1.71
N GLN A 51 -3.58 12.67 -0.46
CA GLN A 51 -2.38 12.85 0.38
C GLN A 51 -1.71 11.53 0.70
N LEU A 52 -2.51 10.51 1.04
CA LEU A 52 -2.03 9.16 1.31
C LEU A 52 -1.18 8.62 0.15
N LYS A 53 -1.68 8.67 -1.10
CA LYS A 53 -0.95 8.21 -2.29
C LYS A 53 0.37 8.95 -2.52
N LYS A 54 0.40 10.26 -2.26
CA LYS A 54 1.60 11.09 -2.40
C LYS A 54 2.66 10.75 -1.35
N GLU A 55 2.23 10.52 -0.12
CA GLU A 55 3.14 10.35 1.02
C GLU A 55 3.47 8.89 1.33
N LEU A 56 2.72 7.93 0.77
CA LEU A 56 2.95 6.50 0.99
C LEU A 56 4.37 6.09 0.60
N ARG A 57 4.85 6.54 -0.57
CA ARG A 57 6.21 6.25 -1.03
C ARG A 57 7.27 6.79 -0.08
N ALA A 58 7.16 8.07 0.27
CA ALA A 58 8.11 8.72 1.17
C ALA A 58 8.10 8.09 2.57
N GLY A 59 6.90 7.77 3.09
CA GLY A 59 6.77 7.13 4.39
C GLY A 59 7.33 5.70 4.40
N LEU A 60 7.14 4.94 3.32
CA LEU A 60 7.70 3.59 3.21
C LEU A 60 9.22 3.64 3.10
N THR A 61 9.77 4.57 2.30
CA THR A 61 11.22 4.79 2.23
C THR A 61 11.80 5.13 3.61
N PHE A 62 11.18 6.05 4.35
CA PHE A 62 11.62 6.39 5.71
C PHE A 62 11.56 5.19 6.66
N HIS A 63 10.53 4.34 6.54
CA HIS A 63 10.42 3.13 7.34
C HIS A 63 11.53 2.13 7.03
N ILE A 64 11.83 1.91 5.74
CA ILE A 64 12.90 1.02 5.27
C ILE A 64 14.28 1.54 5.70
N GLU A 65 14.51 2.86 5.64
CA GLU A 65 15.75 3.48 6.13
C GLU A 65 15.99 3.25 7.63
N GLY A 66 14.92 3.06 8.41
CA GLY A 66 14.99 2.75 9.84
C GLY A 66 15.17 1.27 10.18
N LEU A 67 15.17 0.36 9.19
CA LEU A 67 15.41 -1.06 9.41
C LEU A 67 16.91 -1.35 9.61
N TYR A 68 17.22 -2.55 10.13
CA TYR A 68 18.59 -3.04 10.17
C TYR A 68 19.13 -3.20 8.75
N GLU A 69 20.45 -3.06 8.59
CA GLU A 69 21.11 -3.03 7.26
C GLU A 69 20.79 -4.27 6.42
N GLU A 70 20.78 -5.46 7.04
CA GLU A 70 20.44 -6.73 6.40
C GLU A 70 19.01 -6.74 5.83
N GLU A 71 18.04 -6.24 6.60
CA GLU A 71 16.64 -6.15 6.18
C GLU A 71 16.44 -5.06 5.12
N ARG A 72 17.17 -3.95 5.24
CA ARG A 72 17.13 -2.84 4.29
C ARG A 72 17.60 -3.28 2.90
N GLU A 73 18.68 -4.05 2.82
CA GLU A 73 19.19 -4.57 1.54
C GLU A 73 18.15 -5.44 0.84
N ASP A 74 17.43 -6.30 1.56
CA ASP A 74 16.36 -7.12 0.99
C ASP A 74 15.21 -6.30 0.39
N TRP A 75 14.89 -5.15 1.01
CA TRP A 75 13.88 -4.24 0.50
C TRP A 75 14.37 -3.33 -0.64
N MET A 76 15.67 -3.08 -0.73
CA MET A 76 16.29 -2.24 -1.77
C MET A 76 16.77 -3.03 -3.00
N LYS A 77 16.69 -4.37 -2.98
CA LYS A 77 17.07 -5.24 -4.11
C LYS A 77 16.18 -5.10 -5.33
N GLU A 78 14.91 -4.77 -5.14
CA GLU A 78 13.90 -4.72 -6.21
C GLU A 78 13.06 -3.45 -6.10
N ASP A 79 12.72 -2.86 -7.25
CA ASP A 79 11.76 -1.77 -7.31
C ASP A 79 10.36 -2.27 -6.92
N PHE A 80 9.60 -1.41 -6.23
CA PHE A 80 8.25 -1.71 -5.78
C PHE A 80 7.19 -0.80 -6.42
N GLU A 81 6.02 -1.37 -6.68
CA GLU A 81 4.83 -0.67 -7.14
C GLU A 81 3.69 -0.86 -6.13
N PHE A 82 2.81 0.14 -6.00
CA PHE A 82 1.68 0.09 -5.07
C PHE A 82 0.41 -0.36 -5.77
N GLU A 83 -0.15 -1.49 -5.34
CA GLU A 83 -1.48 -1.95 -5.74
C GLU A 83 -2.51 -1.54 -4.68
N TYR A 84 -3.36 -0.58 -5.03
CA TYR A 84 -4.40 -0.09 -4.13
C TYR A 84 -5.62 -0.99 -4.24
N GLU A 85 -5.86 -1.83 -3.23
CA GLU A 85 -7.11 -2.58 -3.19
C GLU A 85 -8.27 -1.59 -2.96
N PRO A 86 -9.33 -1.64 -3.80
CA PRO A 86 -10.46 -0.73 -3.67
C PRO A 86 -11.13 -0.97 -2.31
N PHE A 87 -11.55 0.13 -1.67
CA PHE A 87 -12.32 0.08 -0.43
C PHE A 87 -13.57 -0.78 -0.66
N THR A 88 -13.54 -2.04 -0.22
CA THR A 88 -14.71 -2.90 -0.22
C THR A 88 -15.36 -2.75 1.16
N PRO A 89 -16.49 -2.04 1.29
CA PRO A 89 -17.15 -1.86 2.59
C PRO A 89 -17.70 -3.16 3.21
N ASN A 90 -17.43 -4.34 2.63
CA ASN A 90 -18.14 -5.57 2.96
C ASN A 90 -17.30 -6.86 2.95
N ARG A 91 -15.95 -6.82 3.04
CA ARG A 91 -15.20 -8.06 3.35
C ARG A 91 -15.22 -8.36 4.85
N VAL A 92 -16.43 -8.54 5.37
CA VAL A 92 -16.65 -9.28 6.62
C VAL A 92 -16.48 -10.75 6.27
N SER A 93 -15.29 -11.29 6.47
CA SER A 93 -15.07 -12.74 6.41
C SER A 93 -14.08 -13.17 7.48
N ASN A 94 -14.39 -12.86 8.75
CA ASN A 94 -14.59 -13.86 9.80
C ASN A 94 -14.92 -13.21 11.17
N PRO A 95 -15.90 -13.74 11.94
CA PRO A 95 -16.38 -13.15 13.20
C PRO A 95 -15.55 -13.53 14.44
N VAL A 96 -14.28 -13.93 14.31
CA VAL A 96 -13.47 -14.44 15.44
C VAL A 96 -12.19 -13.64 15.62
N ARG A 97 -12.33 -12.37 15.99
CA ARG A 97 -11.45 -11.62 16.92
C ARG A 97 -11.71 -10.13 16.82
N GLY A 98 -12.28 -9.58 17.89
CA GLY A 98 -11.96 -8.27 18.42
C GLY A 98 -12.22 -7.08 17.51
N GLU A 99 -13.39 -6.47 17.73
CA GLU A 99 -13.63 -5.04 17.59
C GLU A 99 -12.36 -4.16 17.60
N LEU A 100 -12.17 -3.33 16.57
CA LEU A 100 -11.65 -1.96 16.69
C LEU A 100 -11.66 -1.24 15.33
N CYS A 101 -12.86 -0.97 14.83
CA CYS A 101 -13.09 0.21 14.00
C CYS A 101 -14.14 1.04 14.71
N LEU A 102 -13.68 1.95 15.59
CA LEU A 102 -14.50 2.85 16.39
C LEU A 102 -15.57 3.53 15.53
N ARG A 103 -16.82 3.09 15.71
CA ARG A 103 -18.04 3.74 15.23
C ARG A 103 -18.29 4.99 16.06
N ASN A 104 -17.72 6.13 15.66
CA ASN A 104 -18.19 7.42 16.16
C ASN A 104 -19.29 7.97 15.26
N ASN A 105 -20.48 7.36 15.34
CA ASN A 105 -21.75 7.99 14.96
C ASN A 105 -22.47 8.39 16.25
N ILE A 106 -22.06 9.50 16.86
CA ILE A 106 -22.95 10.19 17.80
C ILE A 106 -23.85 11.07 16.94
N THR A 107 -25.00 10.50 16.62
CA THR A 107 -26.13 11.14 15.96
C THR A 107 -26.60 12.32 16.80
N THR A 108 -26.78 13.46 16.14
CA THR A 108 -27.50 14.62 16.63
C THR A 108 -28.86 14.21 17.18
N ASN A 109 -29.14 14.49 18.46
CA ASN A 109 -30.51 14.68 18.91
C ASN A 109 -30.68 16.12 19.37
N LYS A 110 -31.24 16.92 18.45
CA LYS A 110 -31.95 18.15 18.78
C LYS A 110 -33.11 17.75 19.70
N TYR A 111 -33.07 18.15 20.96
CA TYR A 111 -34.30 18.29 21.72
C TYR A 111 -34.79 19.73 21.52
N LYS A 112 -36.07 19.76 21.15
CA LYS A 112 -36.90 20.90 20.81
C LYS A 112 -37.25 21.70 22.06
#